data_AF-A0A821MJN7-F1
#
_entry.id   AF-A0A821MJN7-F1
#
_cell.length_a   1.000
_cell.length_b   1.000
_cell.length_c   1.000
_cell.angle_alpha   90.00
_cell.angle_beta   90.00
_cell.angle_gamma   90.00
#
_symmetry.space_group_name_H-M   'P 1'
#
loop_
_entity.id
_entity.type
_entity.pdbx_description
1 polymer ?
#
loop_
_entity_poly.entity_id
_entity_poly.type
_entity_poly.pdbx_seq_one_letter_code
_entity_poly.pdbx_strand_id
1 'polypeptide(L)' 'MERYSFDSYKNKGFNFWTVTLPIDKLKWLDSMCKCPGFFEKFMSKHVIGMTIRLNYCKPPPAVTQVSIGKERRRVDR' A
#
# COMPACT_ATOMS: atom_id res chain seq x y z
N MET A 1 -24.69 24.93 8.19
CA MET A 1 -23.70 23.86 8.44
C MET A 1 -23.41 23.23 7.10
N GLU A 2 -22.27 23.54 6.48
CA GLU A 2 -21.89 22.95 5.19
C GLU A 2 -21.75 21.44 5.33
N ARG A 3 -22.53 20.69 4.56
CA ARG A 3 -22.41 19.24 4.47
C ARG A 3 -21.27 18.92 3.51
N TYR A 4 -20.13 18.49 4.03
CA TYR A 4 -19.05 17.95 3.21
C TYR A 4 -19.57 16.75 2.41
N SER A 5 -19.49 16.80 1.07
CA SER A 5 -19.81 15.64 0.24
C SER A 5 -18.76 14.55 0.41
N PHE A 6 -19.12 13.29 0.13
CA PHE A 6 -18.15 12.19 0.12
C PHE A 6 -16.99 12.48 -0.83
N ASP A 7 -17.24 13.11 -1.98
CA ASP A 7 -16.18 13.51 -2.92
C ASP A 7 -15.27 14.60 -2.35
N SER A 8 -15.81 15.54 -1.56
CA SER A 8 -15.01 16.54 -0.84
C SER A 8 -14.13 15.91 0.24
N TYR A 9 -14.67 14.94 0.97
CA TYR A 9 -13.91 14.13 1.91
C TYR A 9 -12.85 13.29 1.19
N LYS A 10 -13.16 12.70 0.03
CA LYS A 10 -12.24 11.90 -0.76
C LYS A 10 -11.06 12.75 -1.27
N ASN A 11 -11.34 13.92 -1.85
CA ASN A 11 -10.30 14.83 -2.33
C ASN A 11 -9.39 15.35 -1.22
N LYS A 12 -9.93 15.59 0.00
CA LYS A 12 -9.11 16.00 1.15
C LYS A 12 -8.38 14.81 1.80
N GLY A 13 -9.09 13.70 2.02
CA GLY A 13 -8.63 12.52 2.76
C GLY A 13 -7.62 11.66 2.00
N PHE A 14 -7.75 11.51 0.68
CA PHE A 14 -6.79 10.74 -0.12
C PHE A 14 -5.54 11.54 -0.51
N ASN A 15 -5.58 12.87 -0.46
CA ASN A 15 -4.41 13.72 -0.67
C ASN A 15 -3.33 13.56 0.41
N PHE A 16 -3.67 12.97 1.57
CA PHE A 16 -2.68 12.66 2.61
C PHE A 16 -1.79 11.45 2.26
N TRP A 17 -2.23 10.57 1.34
CA TRP A 17 -1.55 9.30 1.08
C TRP A 17 -0.52 9.44 -0.04
N THR A 18 0.60 10.08 0.28
CA THR A 18 1.77 10.09 -0.58
C THR A 18 2.66 8.89 -0.27
N VAL A 19 3.01 8.11 -1.30
CA VAL A 19 4.12 7.14 -1.25
C VAL A 19 5.29 7.76 -2.00
N THR A 20 6.43 7.88 -1.34
CA THR A 20 7.67 8.36 -1.94
C THR A 20 8.60 7.18 -2.13
N LEU A 21 8.97 6.89 -3.38
CA LEU A 21 9.92 5.84 -3.74
C LEU A 21 11.27 6.47 -4.11
N PRO A 22 12.40 5.81 -3.83
CA PRO A 22 13.70 6.25 -4.31
C PRO A 22 13.81 6.11 -5.84
N ILE A 23 14.69 6.91 -6.43
CA ILE A 23 15.01 6.86 -7.87
C ILE A 23 15.61 5.49 -8.22
N ASP A 24 16.48 4.98 -7.35
CA ASP A 24 17.03 3.64 -7.49
C ASP A 24 15.99 2.59 -7.06
N LYS A 25 15.51 1.82 -8.05
CA LYS A 25 14.47 0.80 -7.87
C LYS A 25 14.88 -0.30 -6.90
N LEU A 26 16.18 -0.62 -6.81
CA LEU A 26 16.68 -1.66 -5.93
C LEU A 26 16.54 -1.28 -4.45
N LYS A 27 16.48 0.02 -4.16
CA LYS A 27 16.37 0.58 -2.81
C LYS A 27 14.93 0.81 -2.38
N TRP A 28 13.95 0.19 -3.02
CA TRP A 28 12.53 0.43 -2.72
C TRP A 28 12.15 0.19 -1.24
N LEU A 29 12.95 -0.55 -0.47
CA LEU A 29 12.77 -0.71 0.97
C LEU A 29 12.94 0.62 1.76
N ASP A 30 13.64 1.60 1.20
CA ASP A 30 13.83 2.93 1.81
C ASP A 30 12.64 3.87 1.53
N SER A 31 11.55 3.35 0.94
CA SER A 31 10.38 4.14 0.58
C SER A 31 9.58 4.55 1.80
N MET A 32 9.00 5.75 1.74
CA MET A 32 8.16 6.30 2.82
C MET A 32 6.70 6.39 2.38
N CYS A 33 5.79 6.24 3.33
CA CYS A 33 4.37 6.49 3.10
C CYS A 33 3.79 7.37 4.21
N LYS A 34 3.09 8.43 3.81
CA LYS A 34 2.39 9.36 4.73
C LYS A 34 1.03 8.84 5.21
N CYS A 35 0.67 7.59 4.89
CA CYS A 35 -0.57 7.04 5.38
C CYS A 35 -0.54 6.99 6.92
N PRO A 36 -1.62 7.39 7.61
CA PRO A 36 -1.78 7.11 9.03
C PRO A 36 -1.95 5.59 9.18
N GLY A 37 -0.84 4.87 9.36
CA GLY A 37 -0.78 3.42 9.17
C GLY A 37 -0.13 2.66 10.33
N PHE A 38 -0.94 2.41 11.36
CA PHE A 38 -0.99 1.35 12.39
C PHE A 38 0.27 0.76 13.06
N PHE A 39 1.45 0.68 12.47
CA PHE A 39 2.66 0.22 13.16
C PHE A 39 3.93 0.74 12.47
N GLU A 40 4.63 1.68 13.10
CA GLU A 40 5.94 2.19 12.64
C GLU A 40 7.03 1.10 12.56
N LYS A 41 6.80 -0.06 13.20
CA LYS A 41 7.72 -1.21 13.18
C LYS A 41 7.69 -2.02 11.89
N PHE A 42 6.71 -1.81 11.00
CA PHE A 42 6.53 -2.63 9.80
C PHE A 42 6.40 -1.78 8.54
N MET A 43 6.82 -2.36 7.41
CA MET A 43 6.68 -1.73 6.10
C MET A 43 5.20 -1.47 5.77
N SER A 44 4.89 -0.25 5.32
CA SER A 44 3.52 0.11 4.93
C SER A 44 3.05 -0.74 3.75
N LYS A 45 1.83 -1.27 3.85
CA LYS A 45 1.17 -2.01 2.75
C LYS A 45 1.06 -1.19 1.45
N HIS A 46 1.02 0.13 1.55
CA HIS A 46 0.97 1.01 0.38
C HIS A 46 2.30 1.06 -0.36
N VAL A 47 3.43 1.06 0.37
CA VAL A 47 4.75 0.91 -0.22
C VAL A 47 4.83 -0.43 -0.95
N ILE A 48 4.52 -1.53 -0.26
CA ILE A 48 4.58 -2.89 -0.83
C ILE A 48 3.68 -3.01 -2.06
N GLY A 49 2.44 -2.55 -1.96
CA GLY A 49 1.49 -2.59 -3.06
C GLY A 49 1.97 -1.80 -4.27
N MET A 50 2.59 -0.63 -4.07
CA MET A 50 3.09 0.16 -5.18
C MET A 50 4.36 -0.39 -5.79
N THR A 51 5.28 -0.92 -5.01
CA THR A 51 6.54 -1.48 -5.51
C THR A 51 6.30 -2.77 -6.30
N ILE A 52 5.30 -3.57 -5.92
CA ILE A 52 4.82 -4.71 -6.74
C ILE A 52 4.22 -4.20 -8.06
N ARG A 53 3.31 -3.22 -8.01
CA ARG A 53 2.66 -2.68 -9.23
C ARG A 53 3.65 -2.08 -10.22
N LEU A 54 4.73 -1.47 -9.73
CA LEU A 54 5.78 -0.86 -10.55
C LEU A 54 6.91 -1.83 -10.92
N ASN A 55 6.80 -3.12 -10.55
CA ASN A 55 7.80 -4.16 -10.77
C ASN A 55 9.18 -3.87 -10.12
N TYR A 56 9.22 -3.16 -9.00
CA TYR A 56 10.45 -2.92 -8.23
C TYR A 56 10.81 -4.13 -7.36
N CYS A 57 9.80 -4.91 -6.97
CA CYS A 57 9.97 -6.19 -6.31
C CYS A 57 9.00 -7.22 -6.88
N LYS A 58 9.36 -8.50 -6.75
CA LYS A 58 8.49 -9.61 -7.13
C LYS A 58 7.78 -10.12 -5.87
N PRO A 59 6.45 -10.26 -5.89
CA PRO A 59 5.74 -10.90 -4.79
C PRO A 59 6.21 -12.36 -4.64
N PRO A 60 6.18 -12.93 -3.43
CA PRO A 60 6.54 -14.32 -3.23
C PRO A 60 5.70 -15.26 -4.13
N PRO A 61 6.29 -16.32 -4.70
CA PRO A 61 5.58 -17.24 -5.60
C PRO A 61 4.33 -17.87 -4.98
N ALA A 62 4.34 -18.04 -3.66
CA ALA A 62 3.20 -18.54 -2.90
C ALA A 62 1.96 -17.64 -3.03
N VAL A 63 2.09 -16.33 -3.31
CA VAL A 63 0.96 -15.40 -3.40
C VAL A 63 0.31 -15.43 -4.78
N THR A 64 1.09 -15.70 -5.83
CA THR A 64 0.62 -15.72 -7.24
C THR A 64 -0.21 -16.95 -7.62
N GLN A 65 -0.27 -17.98 -6.77
CA GLN A 65 -1.02 -19.21 -7.04
C GLN A 65 -2.51 -19.14 -6.64
N VAL A 66 -2.99 -18.00 -6.14
CA VAL A 66 -4.40 -17.83 -5.77
C VAL A 66 -5.18 -17.32 -6.96
N SER A 67 -6.27 -18.00 -7.31
CA SER A 67 -7.21 -17.51 -8.32
C SER A 67 -7.86 -16.21 -7.86
N ILE A 68 -8.02 -15.27 -8.79
CA ILE A 68 -8.76 -14.02 -8.56
C ILE A 68 -10.15 -14.37 -8.01
N GLY A 69 -10.56 -13.74 -6.91
CA GLY A 69 -11.84 -13.98 -6.24
C GLY A 69 -11.81 -15.02 -5.12
N LYS A 70 -10.67 -15.67 -4.85
CA LYS A 70 -10.52 -16.53 -3.67
C LYS A 70 -9.76 -15.82 -2.56
N GLU A 71 -10.39 -15.67 -1.40
CA GLU A 71 -9.75 -15.15 -0.19
C GLU A 71 -8.98 -16.27 0.51
N ARG A 72 -7.78 -15.97 1.02
CA ARG A 72 -7.06 -16.89 1.91
C ARG A 72 -7.48 -16.62 3.35
N ARG A 73 -7.90 -17.67 4.06
CA ARG A 73 -7.99 -17.61 5.52
C ARG A 73 -6.58 -17.34 6.06
N ARG A 74 -6.40 -16.27 6.86
CA ARG A 74 -5.17 -16.11 7.64
C ARG A 74 -5.11 -17.30 8.59
N VAL A 75 -4.07 -18.12 8.44
CA VAL A 75 -3.75 -19.12 9.46
C VAL A 75 -2.85 -18.39 10.43
N ASP A 76 -3.43 -17.89 11.51
CA ASP A 76 -2.65 -17.29 12.59
C ASP A 76 -1.72 -18.38 13.13
N ARG A 77 -0.42 -18.12 13.10
CA ARG A 77 0.63 -18.98 13.65
C ARG A 77 1.24 -18.27 14.86
#